data_AF-A0A377J0T5-F1
#
_entry.id   AF-A0A377J0T5-F1
#
_cell.length_a   1.000
_cell.length_b   1.000
_cell.length_c   1.000
_cell.angle_alpha   90.00
_cell.angle_beta   90.00
_cell.angle_gamma   90.00
#
_symmetry.space_group_name_H-M   'P 1'
#
loop_
_entity.id
_entity.type
_entity.pdbx_description
1 polymer ?
#
loop_
_entity_poly.entity_id
_entity_poly.type
_entity_poly.pdbx_seq_one_letter_code
_entity_poly.pdbx_strand_id
1 'polypeptide(L)'
;MIVEFGYYDSFGKLAPICATKDSLFDSSVITTYISTLNEIDIVRLVLDDLKNLELRWEYIGTEAFDAYIDHDRVKVGFDLLDGYDEYDEIDDERDHTEYLIPRKELTYLLERWLTFIQKPITELNYIEIIDSIEFGYCDSSGKLAPRCVAKDSSDNARRAIATYISTLNDIDIVRLVLDDLKNSELTWKYIGTEALDAFIDHYRVKLGFDLIDKCDEIDDESEHTEYLIPRKKLTYLLERWLAFIQKPIPDPNYVEIIDSEDAYK
;
A
#
# COMPACT_ATOMS: atom_id res chain seq x y z
N MET A 1 -0.95 -1.17 2.92
CA MET A 1 -1.93 -2.20 3.37
C MET A 1 -2.35 -3.06 2.18
N ILE A 2 -2.77 -4.33 2.34
CA ILE A 2 -3.57 -5.03 1.32
C ILE A 2 -5.03 -4.99 1.72
N VAL A 3 -5.88 -4.48 0.85
CA VAL A 3 -7.32 -4.36 1.11
C VAL A 3 -8.10 -5.14 0.07
N GLU A 4 -9.14 -5.85 0.50
CA GLU A 4 -10.13 -6.47 -0.36
C GLU A 4 -11.46 -5.74 -0.24
N PHE A 5 -11.98 -5.30 -1.37
CA PHE A 5 -13.36 -4.90 -1.48
C PHE A 5 -14.18 -6.04 -2.06
N GLY A 6 -15.28 -6.37 -1.41
CA GLY A 6 -16.18 -7.42 -1.85
C GLY A 6 -17.60 -7.16 -1.42
N TYR A 7 -18.42 -8.20 -1.52
CA TYR A 7 -19.78 -8.20 -1.02
C TYR A 7 -19.96 -9.40 -0.08
N TYR A 8 -20.73 -9.21 0.98
CA TYR A 8 -21.22 -10.32 1.80
C TYR A 8 -22.74 -10.31 1.82
N ASP A 9 -23.33 -11.50 1.94
CA ASP A 9 -24.77 -11.63 2.10
C ASP A 9 -25.18 -11.30 3.54
N SER A 10 -25.89 -10.19 3.69
CA SER A 10 -26.52 -9.75 4.92
C SER A 10 -28.03 -9.91 4.79
N PHE A 11 -28.54 -11.07 5.26
CA PHE A 11 -29.98 -11.38 5.27
C PHE A 11 -30.67 -11.26 3.91
N GLY A 12 -30.03 -11.73 2.84
CA GLY A 12 -30.56 -11.70 1.48
C GLY A 12 -30.32 -10.36 0.75
N LYS A 13 -29.50 -9.47 1.33
CA LYS A 13 -29.03 -8.25 0.69
C LYS A 13 -27.50 -8.25 0.68
N LEU A 14 -26.94 -8.02 -0.50
CA LEU A 14 -25.50 -7.83 -0.62
C LEU A 14 -25.12 -6.48 -0.05
N ALA A 15 -24.25 -6.51 0.97
CA ALA A 15 -23.64 -5.32 1.54
C ALA A 15 -22.16 -5.28 1.11
N PRO A 16 -21.66 -4.12 0.66
CA PRO A 16 -20.25 -4.00 0.35
C PRO A 16 -19.42 -4.14 1.64
N ILE A 17 -18.25 -4.74 1.53
CA ILE A 17 -17.30 -4.90 2.64
C ILE A 17 -15.90 -4.56 2.18
N CYS A 18 -15.16 -3.91 3.06
CA CYS A 18 -13.73 -3.64 2.96
C CYS A 18 -13.04 -4.44 4.08
N ALA A 19 -12.16 -5.35 3.69
CA ALA A 19 -11.40 -6.20 4.62
C ALA A 19 -9.90 -6.10 4.32
N THR A 20 -9.06 -6.51 5.26
CA THR A 20 -7.61 -6.69 5.01
C THR A 20 -7.27 -8.17 4.87
N LYS A 21 -6.28 -8.50 4.04
CA LYS A 21 -5.65 -9.83 4.05
C LYS A 21 -4.60 -9.98 5.15
N ASP A 22 -4.14 -8.86 5.67
CA ASP A 22 -3.08 -8.82 6.66
C ASP A 22 -3.69 -9.28 8.00
N SER A 23 -3.04 -10.19 8.71
CA SER A 23 -3.52 -10.70 10.01
C SER A 23 -3.38 -9.70 11.16
N LEU A 24 -3.01 -8.45 10.84
CA LEU A 24 -2.77 -7.39 11.81
C LEU A 24 -4.08 -6.75 12.22
N PHE A 25 -4.31 -6.70 13.54
CA PHE A 25 -5.48 -6.09 14.15
C PHE A 25 -5.66 -4.62 13.74
N ASP A 26 -4.56 -3.87 13.59
CA ASP A 26 -4.59 -2.46 13.22
C ASP A 26 -5.24 -2.21 11.84
N SER A 27 -4.91 -3.06 10.87
CA SER A 27 -5.47 -2.97 9.51
C SER A 27 -6.94 -3.41 9.47
N SER A 28 -7.37 -4.29 10.39
CA SER A 28 -8.76 -4.73 10.45
C SER A 28 -9.69 -3.63 10.98
N VAL A 29 -9.25 -2.82 11.95
CA VAL A 29 -10.04 -1.67 12.45
C VAL A 29 -10.22 -0.64 11.35
N ILE A 30 -9.16 -0.25 10.66
CA ILE A 30 -9.23 0.74 9.57
C ILE A 30 -10.14 0.25 8.43
N THR A 31 -10.00 -1.02 8.01
CA THR A 31 -10.85 -1.58 6.94
C THR A 31 -12.31 -1.75 7.37
N THR A 32 -12.56 -2.02 8.65
CA THR A 32 -13.92 -2.04 9.21
C THR A 32 -14.53 -0.64 9.24
N TYR A 33 -13.78 0.38 9.66
CA TYR A 33 -14.22 1.78 9.56
C TYR A 33 -14.59 2.16 8.12
N ILE A 34 -13.75 1.84 7.13
CA ILE A 34 -14.06 2.07 5.71
C ILE A 34 -15.38 1.35 5.32
N SER A 35 -15.59 0.12 5.79
CA SER A 35 -16.83 -0.64 5.53
C SER A 35 -18.08 0.04 6.09
N THR A 36 -17.97 0.82 7.16
CA THR A 36 -19.11 1.57 7.73
C THR A 36 -19.51 2.76 6.85
N LEU A 37 -18.61 3.24 6.01
CA LEU A 37 -18.86 4.32 5.04
C LEU A 37 -19.54 3.77 3.79
N ASN A 38 -20.75 3.25 3.91
CA ASN A 38 -21.46 2.56 2.82
C ASN A 38 -22.42 3.46 2.00
N GLU A 39 -22.60 4.71 2.41
CA GLU A 39 -23.41 5.70 1.69
C GLU A 39 -22.52 6.64 0.86
N ILE A 40 -22.82 6.75 -0.44
CA ILE A 40 -22.04 7.56 -1.41
C ILE A 40 -21.85 9.00 -0.94
N ASP A 41 -22.89 9.63 -0.39
CA ASP A 41 -22.84 11.02 0.02
C ASP A 41 -21.99 11.21 1.28
N ILE A 42 -22.03 10.25 2.22
CA ILE A 42 -21.15 10.25 3.39
C ILE A 42 -19.69 10.10 2.96
N VAL A 43 -19.38 9.14 2.07
CA VAL A 43 -18.01 8.92 1.58
C VAL A 43 -17.47 10.19 0.90
N ARG A 44 -18.31 10.91 0.15
CA ARG A 44 -17.93 12.17 -0.50
C ARG A 44 -17.61 13.27 0.50
N LEU A 45 -18.42 13.44 1.55
CA LEU A 45 -18.15 14.42 2.61
C LEU A 45 -16.81 14.14 3.29
N VAL A 46 -16.59 12.89 3.71
CA VAL A 46 -15.31 12.49 4.32
C VAL A 46 -14.14 12.72 3.37
N LEU A 47 -14.30 12.42 2.07
CA LEU A 47 -13.27 12.68 1.07
C LEU A 47 -12.97 14.18 0.87
N ASP A 48 -13.98 15.04 0.92
CA ASP A 48 -13.81 16.48 0.79
C ASP A 48 -12.99 17.02 1.98
N ASP A 49 -13.29 16.57 3.20
CA ASP A 49 -12.54 16.93 4.40
C ASP A 49 -11.11 16.40 4.36
N LEU A 50 -10.93 15.13 3.96
CA LEU A 50 -9.60 14.54 3.79
C LEU A 50 -8.75 15.25 2.73
N LYS A 51 -9.36 15.83 1.69
CA LYS A 51 -8.64 16.58 0.64
C LYS A 51 -8.36 18.03 1.02
N ASN A 52 -9.10 18.59 1.97
CA ASN A 52 -8.92 19.95 2.43
C ASN A 52 -7.70 20.07 3.37
N LEU A 53 -6.51 20.30 2.80
CA LEU A 53 -5.24 20.36 3.53
C LEU A 53 -5.16 21.48 4.59
N GLU A 54 -6.09 22.44 4.59
CA GLU A 54 -6.19 23.46 5.65
C GLU A 54 -6.80 22.90 6.95
N LEU A 55 -7.62 21.84 6.86
CA LEU A 55 -8.14 21.14 8.03
C LEU A 55 -7.03 20.32 8.66
N ARG A 56 -6.62 20.72 9.86
CA ARG A 56 -5.65 19.97 10.67
C ARG A 56 -6.30 19.08 11.71
N TRP A 57 -7.54 19.37 12.06
CA TRP A 57 -8.34 18.61 13.00
C TRP A 57 -9.81 18.63 12.54
N GLU A 58 -10.43 17.47 12.34
CA GLU A 58 -11.82 17.35 11.92
C GLU A 58 -12.36 15.97 12.26
N TYR A 59 -13.62 15.88 12.70
CA TYR A 59 -14.28 14.60 12.96
C TYR A 59 -14.85 14.03 11.67
N ILE A 60 -14.46 12.79 11.36
CA ILE A 60 -14.93 12.04 10.19
C ILE A 60 -15.47 10.66 10.57
N GLY A 61 -15.80 10.45 11.86
CA GLY A 61 -16.27 9.18 12.38
C GLY A 61 -17.68 8.79 11.92
N THR A 62 -18.09 7.58 12.31
CA THR A 62 -19.43 7.04 12.12
C THR A 62 -20.01 6.63 13.47
N GLU A 63 -21.28 6.24 13.51
CA GLU A 63 -21.88 5.75 14.78
C GLU A 63 -21.12 4.58 15.42
N ALA A 64 -20.36 3.81 14.63
CA ALA A 64 -19.64 2.63 15.10
C ALA A 64 -18.15 2.88 15.40
N PHE A 65 -17.58 3.98 14.90
CA PHE A 65 -16.15 4.27 15.01
C PHE A 65 -15.93 5.77 15.13
N ASP A 66 -15.06 6.14 16.06
CA ASP A 66 -14.51 7.49 16.04
C ASP A 66 -13.35 7.55 15.06
N ALA A 67 -13.33 8.63 14.28
CA ALA A 67 -12.23 8.93 13.39
C ALA A 67 -11.99 10.43 13.31
N TYR A 68 -10.72 10.82 13.42
CA TYR A 68 -10.31 12.22 13.40
C TYR A 68 -9.17 12.44 12.43
N ILE A 69 -9.27 13.46 11.58
CA ILE A 69 -8.13 14.01 10.88
C ILE A 69 -7.20 14.61 11.94
N ASP A 70 -5.93 14.24 11.92
CA ASP A 70 -4.86 14.84 12.73
C ASP A 70 -3.68 15.14 11.81
N HIS A 71 -3.63 16.37 11.31
CA HIS A 71 -2.64 16.86 10.36
C HIS A 71 -2.53 15.98 9.09
N ASP A 72 -1.45 15.20 8.98
CA ASP A 72 -1.13 14.31 7.86
C ASP A 72 -1.57 12.86 8.10
N ARG A 73 -2.22 12.59 9.23
CA ARG A 73 -2.72 11.28 9.64
C ARG A 73 -4.20 11.34 9.98
N VAL A 74 -4.76 10.16 10.15
CA VAL A 74 -6.11 9.95 10.65
C VAL A 74 -6.03 8.94 11.78
N LYS A 75 -6.63 9.30 12.91
CA LYS A 75 -6.86 8.41 14.05
C LYS A 75 -8.18 7.71 13.83
N VAL A 76 -8.23 6.40 14.03
CA VAL A 76 -9.44 5.58 13.97
C VAL A 76 -9.46 4.69 15.19
N GLY A 77 -10.62 4.53 15.83
CA GLY A 77 -10.75 3.68 17.01
C GLY A 77 -12.16 3.64 17.55
N PHE A 78 -12.31 3.01 18.72
CA PHE A 78 -13.55 2.98 19.49
C PHE A 78 -13.40 3.94 20.67
N ASP A 79 -14.38 4.83 20.88
CA ASP A 79 -14.39 5.81 21.97
C ASP A 79 -13.09 6.65 22.00
N LEU A 80 -12.72 7.25 20.86
CA LEU A 80 -11.56 8.15 20.79
C LEU A 80 -11.93 9.50 21.39
N LEU A 81 -11.09 9.99 22.31
CA LEU A 81 -11.20 11.34 22.86
C LEU A 81 -10.94 12.37 21.76
N ASP A 82 -11.78 13.41 21.71
CA ASP A 82 -11.79 14.44 20.65
C ASP A 82 -10.63 15.45 20.73
N GLY A 83 -9.66 15.20 21.63
CA GLY A 83 -8.50 16.06 21.89
C GLY A 83 -8.79 17.30 22.73
N TYR A 84 -10.05 17.54 23.11
CA TYR A 84 -10.48 18.65 23.98
C TYR A 84 -10.91 18.20 25.38
N ASP A 85 -11.21 16.92 25.55
CA ASP A 85 -11.46 16.34 26.87
C ASP A 85 -10.18 16.32 27.72
N GLU A 86 -10.14 17.16 28.76
CA GLU A 86 -9.16 17.01 29.85
C GLU A 86 -9.33 15.62 30.47
N TYR A 87 -8.21 14.99 30.86
CA TYR A 87 -8.20 13.77 31.65
C TYR A 87 -8.85 14.02 33.03
N ASP A 88 -10.17 14.15 33.07
CA ASP A 88 -10.92 13.93 34.29
C ASP A 88 -10.74 12.45 34.60
N GLU A 89 -10.15 12.18 35.77
CA GLU A 89 -9.79 10.86 36.28
C GLU A 89 -10.96 9.85 36.16
N ILE A 90 -11.12 9.23 35.00
CA ILE A 90 -11.99 8.08 34.80
C ILE A 90 -11.09 6.86 34.88
N ASP A 91 -11.10 6.27 36.06
CA ASP A 91 -10.68 4.91 36.39
C ASP A 91 -11.53 3.91 35.60
N ASP A 92 -11.26 3.77 34.30
CA ASP A 92 -11.76 2.65 33.51
C ASP A 92 -10.64 2.26 32.54
N GLU A 93 -10.07 1.07 32.75
CA GLU A 93 -9.04 0.41 31.93
C GLU A 93 -9.55 0.07 30.51
N ARG A 94 -10.36 0.92 29.89
CA ARG A 94 -10.70 0.78 28.48
C ARG A 94 -9.50 1.27 27.70
N ASP A 95 -8.76 0.32 27.14
CA ASP A 95 -7.69 0.58 26.18
C ASP A 95 -8.24 1.45 25.03
N HIS A 96 -8.06 2.77 25.12
CA HIS A 96 -8.27 3.74 24.05
C HIS A 96 -7.23 3.45 22.97
N THR A 97 -7.44 2.38 22.22
CA THR A 97 -6.47 1.96 21.21
C THR A 97 -6.73 2.79 19.96
N GLU A 98 -5.84 3.76 19.74
CA GLU A 98 -5.83 4.55 18.51
C GLU A 98 -5.06 3.83 17.40
N TYR A 99 -5.66 3.76 16.22
CA TYR A 99 -5.04 3.23 15.02
C TYR A 99 -4.78 4.36 14.05
N LEU A 100 -3.54 4.44 13.56
CA LEU A 100 -3.08 5.52 12.71
C LEU A 100 -2.99 5.08 11.26
N ILE A 101 -3.66 5.80 10.38
CA ILE A 101 -3.48 5.69 8.93
C ILE A 101 -3.03 7.04 8.36
N PRO A 102 -2.04 7.09 7.45
CA PRO A 102 -1.70 8.32 6.76
C PRO A 102 -2.90 8.86 5.99
N ARG A 103 -3.18 10.16 6.13
CA ARG A 103 -4.35 10.81 5.55
C ARG A 103 -4.46 10.60 4.04
N LYS A 104 -3.32 10.66 3.33
CA LYS A 104 -3.24 10.38 1.89
C LYS A 104 -3.62 8.93 1.55
N GLU A 105 -3.25 7.97 2.40
CA GLU A 105 -3.59 6.55 2.19
C GLU A 105 -5.08 6.29 2.42
N LEU A 106 -5.65 6.85 3.48
CA LEU A 106 -7.11 6.77 3.68
C LEU A 106 -7.87 7.45 2.54
N THR A 107 -7.42 8.62 2.09
CA THR A 107 -8.02 9.31 0.94
C THR A 107 -8.03 8.42 -0.28
N TYR A 108 -6.89 7.80 -0.61
CA TYR A 108 -6.75 6.89 -1.75
C TYR A 108 -7.70 5.69 -1.64
N LEU A 109 -7.74 5.05 -0.47
CA LEU A 109 -8.62 3.91 -0.24
C LEU A 109 -10.10 4.29 -0.35
N LEU A 110 -10.49 5.47 0.15
CA LEU A 110 -11.88 5.95 0.04
C LEU A 110 -12.27 6.35 -1.38
N GLU A 111 -11.35 6.86 -2.21
CA GLU A 111 -11.61 7.09 -3.64
C GLU A 111 -11.88 5.77 -4.38
N ARG A 112 -11.09 4.74 -4.08
CA ARG A 112 -11.27 3.40 -4.64
C ARG A 112 -12.55 2.73 -4.10
N TRP A 113 -12.83 2.89 -2.81
CA TRP A 113 -14.05 2.40 -2.17
C TRP A 113 -15.29 3.05 -2.77
N LEU A 114 -15.30 4.38 -2.93
CA LEU A 114 -16.37 5.13 -3.57
C LEU A 114 -16.63 4.60 -4.99
N THR A 115 -15.55 4.38 -5.75
CA THR A 115 -15.64 3.79 -7.09
C THR A 115 -16.24 2.39 -7.05
N PHE A 116 -15.84 1.57 -6.08
CA PHE A 116 -16.33 0.20 -5.90
C PHE A 116 -17.83 0.16 -5.57
N ILE A 117 -18.29 0.91 -4.56
CA ILE A 117 -19.70 0.90 -4.13
C ILE A 117 -20.65 1.53 -5.16
N GLN A 118 -20.12 2.34 -6.09
CA GLN A 118 -20.89 2.90 -7.21
C GLN A 118 -21.08 1.90 -8.37
N LYS A 119 -20.26 0.85 -8.46
CA LYS A 119 -20.40 -0.15 -9.53
C LYS A 119 -21.72 -0.91 -9.36
N PRO A 120 -22.48 -1.15 -10.43
CA PRO A 120 -23.62 -2.07 -10.35
C PRO A 120 -23.10 -3.46 -9.99
N ILE A 121 -23.79 -4.14 -9.07
CA ILE A 121 -23.43 -5.50 -8.67
C ILE A 121 -23.82 -6.45 -9.81
N THR A 122 -22.85 -6.77 -10.67
CA THR A 122 -23.04 -7.70 -11.80
C THR A 122 -22.59 -9.12 -11.48
N GLU A 123 -21.70 -9.29 -10.50
CA GLU A 123 -21.13 -10.58 -10.10
C GLU A 123 -21.07 -10.68 -8.57
N LEU A 124 -21.78 -11.67 -8.01
CA LEU A 124 -21.92 -11.89 -6.56
C LEU A 124 -20.61 -12.16 -5.82
N ASN A 125 -19.61 -12.71 -6.52
CA ASN A 125 -18.31 -13.09 -5.94
C ASN A 125 -17.17 -12.17 -6.41
N TYR A 126 -17.50 -10.97 -6.91
CA TYR A 126 -16.48 -10.02 -7.32
C TYR A 126 -15.69 -9.51 -6.11
N ILE A 127 -14.37 -9.64 -6.18
CA ILE A 127 -13.43 -9.13 -5.19
C ILE A 127 -12.44 -8.21 -5.91
N GLU A 128 -12.31 -6.98 -5.45
CA GLU A 128 -11.27 -6.03 -5.88
C GLU A 128 -10.17 -5.98 -4.82
N ILE A 129 -8.96 -6.40 -5.18
CA ILE A 129 -7.79 -6.34 -4.31
C ILE A 129 -7.02 -5.05 -4.60
N ILE A 130 -6.61 -4.36 -3.55
CA ILE A 130 -5.74 -3.19 -3.57
C ILE A 130 -4.47 -3.53 -2.81
N ASP A 131 -3.32 -3.46 -3.48
CA ASP A 131 -2.00 -3.69 -2.89
C ASP A 131 -1.15 -2.43 -3.06
N SER A 132 -1.21 -1.56 -2.05
CA SER A 132 -0.57 -0.24 -2.08
C SER A 132 0.93 -0.30 -1.78
N ILE A 133 1.74 0.31 -2.64
CA ILE A 133 3.16 0.64 -2.42
C ILE A 133 3.32 2.16 -2.45
N GLU A 134 4.20 2.70 -1.62
CA GLU A 134 4.44 4.13 -1.52
C GLU A 134 5.77 4.53 -2.20
N PHE A 135 5.73 5.51 -3.09
CA PHE A 135 6.91 6.19 -3.61
C PHE A 135 7.00 7.57 -2.97
N GLY A 136 8.19 7.96 -2.53
CA GLY A 136 8.43 9.26 -1.92
C GLY A 136 9.89 9.62 -1.97
N TYR A 137 10.31 10.51 -1.08
CA TYR A 137 11.70 10.88 -0.90
C TYR A 137 12.10 10.68 0.57
N CYS A 138 13.38 10.41 0.81
CA CYS A 138 13.97 10.54 2.13
C CYS A 138 15.15 11.52 2.08
N ASP A 139 15.31 12.27 3.16
CA ASP A 139 16.52 13.06 3.36
C ASP A 139 17.62 12.14 3.92
N SER A 140 18.58 11.79 3.06
CA SER A 140 19.81 11.15 3.48
C SER A 140 20.94 12.16 3.37
N SER A 141 21.43 12.64 4.52
CA SER A 141 22.60 13.52 4.60
C SER A 141 22.48 14.83 3.81
N GLY A 142 21.28 15.43 3.77
CA GLY A 142 21.02 16.71 3.10
C GLY A 142 20.73 16.59 1.60
N LYS A 143 20.57 15.35 1.07
CA LYS A 143 20.17 15.09 -0.31
C LYS A 143 18.91 14.24 -0.31
N LEU A 144 17.88 14.73 -0.98
CA LEU A 144 16.67 13.97 -1.25
C LEU A 144 16.98 12.84 -2.22
N ALA A 145 16.79 11.61 -1.76
CA ALA A 145 16.84 10.41 -2.57
C ALA A 145 15.43 9.85 -2.72
N PRO A 146 15.02 9.42 -3.93
CA PRO A 146 13.74 8.75 -4.09
C PRO A 146 13.76 7.44 -3.29
N ARG A 147 12.60 7.09 -2.72
CA ARG A 147 12.42 5.93 -1.86
C ARG A 147 11.11 5.22 -2.21
N CYS A 148 11.13 3.90 -2.24
CA CYS A 148 9.97 3.04 -2.34
C CYS A 148 9.76 2.29 -1.02
N VAL A 149 8.54 2.26 -0.50
CA VAL A 149 8.20 1.66 0.80
C VAL A 149 6.97 0.77 0.68
N ALA A 150 7.08 -0.43 1.25
CA ALA A 150 5.94 -1.24 1.63
C ALA A 150 5.60 -0.92 3.10
N LYS A 151 4.39 -0.41 3.36
CA LYS A 151 3.97 0.01 4.70
C LYS A 151 3.70 -1.14 5.66
N ASP A 152 3.41 -2.33 5.15
CA ASP A 152 3.30 -3.51 5.99
C ASP A 152 4.69 -4.10 6.26
N SER A 153 5.13 -4.03 7.51
CA SER A 153 6.43 -4.54 7.94
C SER A 153 6.50 -6.07 8.00
N SER A 154 5.35 -6.76 7.98
CA SER A 154 5.27 -8.22 8.12
C SER A 154 5.36 -8.97 6.79
N ASP A 155 5.02 -8.32 5.66
CA ASP A 155 5.18 -8.90 4.33
C ASP A 155 6.60 -8.67 3.80
N ASN A 156 7.45 -9.68 4.02
CA ASN A 156 8.84 -9.62 3.57
C ASN A 156 8.99 -9.60 2.04
N ALA A 157 8.04 -10.14 1.27
CA ALA A 157 8.09 -10.11 -0.19
C ALA A 157 7.84 -8.69 -0.72
N ARG A 158 6.87 -7.97 -0.16
CA ARG A 158 6.62 -6.55 -0.49
C ARG A 158 7.78 -5.67 -0.07
N ARG A 159 8.38 -5.92 1.09
CA ARG A 159 9.62 -5.24 1.51
C ARG A 159 10.76 -5.49 0.54
N ALA A 160 10.94 -6.72 0.06
CA ALA A 160 11.96 -7.04 -0.92
C ALA A 160 11.72 -6.27 -2.23
N ILE A 161 10.48 -6.27 -2.76
CA ILE A 161 10.11 -5.46 -3.94
C ILE A 161 10.45 -3.99 -3.73
N ALA A 162 10.01 -3.41 -2.61
CA ALA A 162 10.22 -2.00 -2.32
C ALA A 162 11.71 -1.65 -2.16
N THR A 163 12.49 -2.55 -1.56
CA THR A 163 13.94 -2.41 -1.40
C THR A 163 14.62 -2.44 -2.77
N TYR A 164 14.29 -3.41 -3.62
CA TYR A 164 14.82 -3.52 -4.98
C TYR A 164 14.50 -2.30 -5.84
N ILE A 165 13.26 -1.81 -5.80
CA ILE A 165 12.88 -0.60 -6.55
C ILE A 165 13.67 0.61 -6.04
N SER A 166 13.83 0.75 -4.71
CA SER A 166 14.56 1.86 -4.09
C SER A 166 16.06 1.89 -4.43
N THR A 167 16.64 0.78 -4.87
CA THR A 167 18.06 0.73 -5.26
C THR A 167 18.26 1.15 -6.72
N LEU A 168 17.19 1.13 -7.52
CA LEU A 168 17.19 1.53 -8.92
C LEU A 168 16.94 3.04 -9.08
N ASN A 169 17.91 3.85 -8.66
CA ASN A 169 17.79 5.32 -8.67
C ASN A 169 18.38 6.00 -9.92
N ASP A 170 18.97 5.23 -10.83
CA ASP A 170 19.47 5.71 -12.12
C ASP A 170 18.45 5.42 -13.22
N ILE A 171 18.02 6.48 -13.91
CA ILE A 171 17.01 6.42 -14.98
C ILE A 171 17.41 5.46 -16.09
N ASP A 172 18.69 5.42 -16.46
CA ASP A 172 19.16 4.58 -17.55
C ASP A 172 19.24 3.11 -17.11
N ILE A 173 19.61 2.85 -15.85
CA ILE A 173 19.53 1.49 -15.28
C ILE A 173 18.08 1.00 -15.22
N VAL A 174 17.14 1.83 -14.75
CA VAL A 174 15.71 1.46 -14.70
C VAL A 174 15.19 1.13 -16.09
N ARG A 175 15.57 1.91 -17.12
CA ARG A 175 15.19 1.64 -18.52
C ARG A 175 15.74 0.31 -19.02
N LEU A 176 17.01 0.01 -18.75
CA LEU A 176 17.62 -1.27 -19.15
C LEU A 176 16.89 -2.45 -18.52
N VAL A 177 16.61 -2.39 -17.21
CA VAL A 177 15.86 -3.43 -16.50
C VAL A 177 14.44 -3.56 -17.05
N LEU A 178 13.77 -2.45 -17.37
CA LEU A 178 12.44 -2.47 -18.00
C LEU A 178 12.45 -3.10 -19.38
N ASP A 179 13.44 -2.80 -20.22
CA ASP A 179 13.59 -3.41 -21.54
C ASP A 179 13.75 -4.93 -21.43
N ASP A 180 14.55 -5.39 -20.47
CA ASP A 180 14.70 -6.82 -20.17
C ASP A 180 13.40 -7.44 -19.66
N LEU A 181 12.71 -6.78 -18.72
CA LEU A 181 11.43 -7.25 -18.17
C LEU A 181 10.33 -7.29 -19.22
N LYS A 182 10.36 -6.43 -20.24
CA LYS A 182 9.36 -6.42 -21.32
C LYS A 182 9.68 -7.40 -22.45
N ASN A 183 10.92 -7.86 -22.55
CA ASN A 183 11.33 -8.81 -23.58
C ASN A 183 10.79 -10.23 -23.30
N SER A 184 9.67 -10.59 -23.92
CA SER A 184 9.01 -11.89 -23.75
C SER A 184 9.87 -13.10 -24.11
N GLU A 185 10.86 -12.94 -24.99
CA GLU A 185 11.77 -14.02 -25.40
C GLU A 185 12.82 -14.31 -24.34
N LEU A 186 13.04 -13.38 -23.42
CA LEU A 186 14.01 -13.52 -22.36
C LEU A 186 13.41 -14.34 -21.21
N THR A 187 13.90 -15.56 -21.03
CA THR A 187 13.42 -16.49 -19.99
C THR A 187 14.32 -16.52 -18.75
N TRP A 188 15.57 -16.09 -18.86
CA TRP A 188 16.50 -15.99 -17.73
C TRP A 188 17.48 -14.84 -17.91
N LYS A 189 17.61 -13.97 -16.91
CA LYS A 189 18.64 -12.91 -16.86
C LYS A 189 18.75 -12.31 -15.46
N TYR A 190 19.98 -12.05 -15.04
CA TYR A 190 20.25 -11.24 -13.85
C TYR A 190 19.89 -9.78 -14.10
N ILE A 191 19.06 -9.24 -13.22
CA ILE A 191 18.64 -7.83 -13.18
C ILE A 191 18.80 -7.26 -11.76
N GLY A 192 19.63 -7.91 -10.93
CA GLY A 192 19.86 -7.52 -9.53
C GLY A 192 20.61 -6.20 -9.38
N THR A 193 20.73 -5.80 -8.12
CA THR A 193 21.50 -4.62 -7.67
C THR A 193 22.45 -5.06 -6.56
N GLU A 194 23.41 -4.21 -6.19
CA GLU A 194 24.35 -4.51 -5.09
C GLU A 194 23.64 -4.84 -3.76
N ALA A 195 22.42 -4.36 -3.56
CA ALA A 195 21.67 -4.57 -2.34
C ALA A 195 20.73 -5.80 -2.37
N LEU A 196 20.39 -6.29 -3.56
CA LEU A 196 19.42 -7.38 -3.71
C LEU A 196 19.58 -8.07 -5.05
N ASP A 197 19.66 -9.39 -5.03
CA ASP A 197 19.69 -10.19 -6.23
C ASP A 197 18.30 -10.31 -6.84
N ALA A 198 18.26 -10.21 -8.17
CA ALA A 198 17.03 -10.34 -8.93
C ALA A 198 17.29 -11.07 -10.24
N PHE A 199 16.48 -12.08 -10.54
CA PHE A 199 16.57 -12.83 -11.79
C PHE A 199 15.21 -12.90 -12.46
N ILE A 200 15.16 -12.57 -13.75
CA ILE A 200 14.02 -12.95 -14.59
C ILE A 200 14.00 -14.47 -14.66
N ASP A 201 12.84 -15.07 -14.38
CA ASP A 201 12.58 -16.49 -14.57
C ASP A 201 11.22 -16.65 -15.26
N HIS A 202 11.25 -16.73 -16.59
CA HIS A 202 10.09 -16.78 -17.46
C HIS A 202 9.09 -15.64 -17.16
N TYR A 203 7.96 -15.96 -16.55
CA TYR A 203 6.86 -15.06 -16.22
C TYR A 203 6.94 -14.51 -14.78
N ARG A 204 8.02 -14.82 -14.07
CA ARG A 204 8.29 -14.37 -12.70
C ARG A 204 9.65 -13.69 -12.62
N VAL A 205 9.88 -13.03 -11.49
CA VAL A 205 11.17 -12.53 -11.06
C VAL A 205 11.46 -13.13 -9.70
N LYS A 206 12.60 -13.78 -9.58
CA LYS A 206 13.16 -14.26 -8.32
C LYS A 206 13.85 -13.08 -7.67
N LEU A 207 13.55 -12.82 -6.41
CA LEU A 207 14.10 -11.68 -5.67
C LEU A 207 14.51 -12.15 -4.27
N GLY A 208 15.70 -11.77 -3.82
CA GLY A 208 16.20 -12.24 -2.53
C GLY A 208 17.61 -11.76 -2.23
N PHE A 209 18.11 -12.18 -1.08
CA PHE A 209 19.51 -11.98 -0.68
C PHE A 209 20.31 -13.23 -1.01
N ASP A 210 21.51 -13.04 -1.55
CA ASP A 210 22.44 -14.11 -1.92
C ASP A 210 21.76 -15.20 -2.77
N LEU A 211 21.06 -14.78 -3.82
CA LEU A 211 20.42 -15.73 -4.74
C LEU A 211 21.49 -16.39 -5.60
N ILE A 212 21.53 -17.71 -5.55
CA ILE A 212 22.46 -18.52 -6.35
C ILE A 212 22.00 -18.52 -7.82
N ASP A 213 22.89 -18.14 -8.75
CA ASP A 213 22.64 -18.28 -10.19
C ASP A 213 22.54 -19.78 -10.54
N LYS A 214 21.76 -20.14 -11.57
CA LYS A 214 21.48 -21.54 -11.97
C LYS A 214 22.70 -22.43 -12.20
N CYS A 215 23.91 -21.85 -12.22
CA CYS A 215 25.17 -22.50 -12.54
C CYS A 215 26.05 -22.85 -11.33
N ASP A 216 25.68 -22.46 -10.11
CA ASP A 216 26.49 -22.75 -8.92
C ASP A 216 25.80 -23.80 -8.05
N GLU A 217 26.32 -25.03 -8.07
CA GLU A 217 26.00 -26.07 -7.08
C GLU A 217 26.86 -25.82 -5.83
N ILE A 218 26.28 -25.46 -4.68
CA ILE A 218 26.94 -25.68 -3.38
C ILE A 218 25.94 -26.15 -2.31
N ASP A 219 26.46 -27.13 -1.58
CA ASP A 219 26.00 -27.89 -0.42
C ASP A 219 25.95 -27.03 0.88
N ASP A 220 25.39 -25.81 0.84
CA ASP A 220 25.36 -24.91 2.00
C ASP A 220 23.93 -24.72 2.53
N GLU A 221 23.71 -25.10 3.80
CA GLU A 221 22.43 -25.04 4.54
C GLU A 221 22.04 -23.59 4.93
N SER A 222 22.49 -22.58 4.19
CA SER A 222 22.12 -21.20 4.49
C SER A 222 20.68 -20.93 4.03
N GLU A 223 19.86 -20.35 4.91
CA GLU A 223 18.45 -20.03 4.61
C GLU A 223 18.36 -18.93 3.53
N HIS A 224 18.45 -19.32 2.26
CA HIS A 224 18.20 -18.41 1.15
C HIS A 224 16.72 -18.03 1.15
N THR A 225 16.44 -16.74 1.35
CA THR A 225 15.07 -16.25 1.29
C THR A 225 14.77 -15.76 -0.13
N GLU A 226 14.01 -16.56 -0.88
CA GLU A 226 13.58 -16.28 -2.24
C GLU A 226 12.10 -15.85 -2.27
N TYR A 227 11.82 -14.74 -2.96
CA TYR A 227 10.47 -14.28 -3.27
C TYR A 227 10.22 -14.38 -4.77
N LEU A 228 9.10 -15.03 -5.13
CA LEU A 228 8.68 -15.17 -6.52
C LEU A 228 7.60 -14.13 -6.85
N ILE A 229 7.99 -13.13 -7.64
CA ILE A 229 7.13 -12.00 -7.98
C ILE A 229 6.64 -12.16 -9.42
N PRO A 230 5.35 -11.94 -9.73
CA PRO A 230 4.90 -11.90 -11.11
C PRO A 230 5.66 -10.84 -11.91
N ARG A 231 6.25 -11.23 -13.03
CA ARG A 231 7.05 -10.32 -13.88
C ARG A 231 6.23 -9.11 -14.34
N LYS A 232 4.94 -9.32 -14.63
CA LYS A 232 4.00 -8.26 -14.99
C LYS A 232 3.86 -7.20 -13.90
N LYS A 233 3.76 -7.63 -12.63
CA LYS A 233 3.66 -6.76 -11.45
C LYS A 233 4.92 -5.92 -11.26
N LEU A 234 6.10 -6.54 -11.33
CA LEU A 234 7.36 -5.80 -11.20
C LEU A 234 7.58 -4.82 -12.37
N THR A 235 7.21 -5.24 -13.59
CA THR A 235 7.28 -4.36 -14.78
C THR A 235 6.43 -3.12 -14.57
N TYR A 236 5.16 -3.28 -14.18
CA TYR A 236 4.25 -2.17 -13.90
C TYR A 236 4.82 -1.23 -12.83
N LEU A 237 5.29 -1.78 -11.71
CA LEU A 237 5.87 -0.98 -10.63
C LEU A 237 7.10 -0.19 -11.08
N LEU A 238 7.97 -0.78 -11.91
CA LEU A 238 9.14 -0.07 -12.45
C LEU A 238 8.79 0.98 -13.50
N GLU A 239 7.72 0.80 -14.28
CA GLU A 239 7.22 1.86 -15.16
C GLU A 239 6.72 3.06 -14.35
N ARG A 240 5.98 2.80 -13.27
CA ARG A 240 5.52 3.84 -12.35
C ARG A 240 6.69 4.50 -11.63
N TRP A 241 7.69 3.72 -11.21
CA TRP A 241 8.90 4.21 -10.57
C TRP A 241 9.71 5.11 -11.50
N LEU A 242 9.93 4.68 -12.74
CA LEU A 242 10.60 5.47 -13.77
C LEU A 242 9.90 6.82 -13.96
N ALA A 243 8.57 6.82 -14.05
CA ALA A 243 7.78 8.03 -14.17
C ALA A 243 7.89 8.92 -12.91
N PHE A 244 7.98 8.33 -11.72
CA PHE A 244 8.17 9.05 -10.46
C PHE A 244 9.53 9.74 -10.41
N ILE A 245 10.64 9.02 -10.63
CA ILE A 245 12.00 9.58 -10.51
C ILE A 245 12.35 10.58 -11.63
N GLN A 246 11.63 10.55 -12.75
CA GLN A 246 11.78 11.52 -13.84
C GLN A 246 11.11 12.88 -13.56
N LYS A 247 10.20 12.95 -12.58
CA LYS A 247 9.55 14.21 -12.22
C LYS A 247 10.57 15.15 -11.56
N PRO A 248 10.51 16.47 -11.83
CA PRO A 248 11.23 17.43 -11.00
C PRO A 248 10.74 17.27 -9.56
N ILE A 249 11.64 17.27 -8.58
CA ILE A 249 11.29 17.14 -7.16
C ILE A 249 10.36 18.31 -6.78
N PRO A 250 9.05 18.08 -6.62
CA PRO A 250 8.10 19.18 -6.45
C PRO A 250 8.09 19.66 -5.00
N ASP A 251 8.24 18.72 -4.06
CA ASP A 251 8.22 18.89 -2.61
C ASP A 251 8.96 17.69 -1.99
N PRO A 252 9.92 17.90 -1.05
CA PRO A 252 10.55 16.84 -0.28
C PRO A 252 9.58 15.85 0.39
N ASN A 253 8.37 16.30 0.73
CA ASN A 253 7.31 15.51 1.35
C ASN A 253 6.30 14.94 0.33
N TYR A 254 6.60 15.05 -0.96
CA TYR A 254 5.77 14.47 -2.01
C TYR A 254 5.81 12.94 -1.94
N VAL A 255 4.63 12.35 -2.06
CA VAL A 255 4.39 10.92 -1.94
C VAL A 255 3.33 10.50 -2.95
N GLU A 256 3.59 9.41 -3.68
CA GLU A 256 2.65 8.71 -4.56
C GLU A 256 2.29 7.34 -4.01
N ILE A 257 1.00 7.01 -4.01
CA ILE A 257 0.50 5.68 -3.66
C ILE A 257 0.19 4.93 -4.95
N ILE A 258 0.78 3.76 -5.10
CA ILE A 258 0.64 2.90 -6.27
C ILE A 258 -0.07 1.62 -5.85
N ASP A 259 -1.26 1.36 -6.41
CA ASP A 259 -1.88 0.04 -6.31
C ASP A 259 -1.24 -0.90 -7.34
N SER A 260 -0.52 -1.88 -6.84
CA SER A 260 0.24 -2.82 -7.66
C SER A 260 -0.64 -3.86 -8.37
N GLU A 261 -1.91 -4.01 -7.97
CA GLU A 261 -2.89 -4.86 -8.68
C GLU A 261 -3.45 -4.18 -9.94
N ASP A 262 -3.27 -2.86 -10.10
CA ASP A 262 -3.57 -2.17 -11.36
C ASP A 262 -2.72 -2.71 -12.53
N ALA A 263 -1.64 -3.44 -12.26
CA ALA A 263 -0.87 -4.19 -13.27
C ALA A 263 -1.72 -5.22 -14.05
N TYR A 264 -2.87 -5.66 -13.51
CA TYR A 264 -3.72 -6.70 -14.10
C TYR A 264 -5.01 -6.18 -14.74
N LYS A 265 -5.24 -4.87 -14.70
CA LYS A 265 -6.37 -4.20 -15.35
C LYS A 265 -6.02 -3.77 -16.78
#